data_AF-A0A183HL86-F1
#
_entry.id   AF-A0A183HL86-F1
#
_cell.length_a   1.000
_cell.length_b   1.000
_cell.length_c   1.000
_cell.angle_alpha   90.00
_cell.angle_beta   90.00
_cell.angle_gamma   90.00
#
_symmetry.space_group_name_H-M   'P 1'
#
loop_
_entity.id
_entity.type
_entity.pdbx_description
1 polymer ?
#
loop_
_entity_poly.entity_id
_entity_poly.type
_entity_poly.pdbx_seq_one_letter_code
_entity_poly.pdbx_strand_id
1 'polypeptide(L)'
;MNIISVKSRRHGNIFRQDVEFCGYNVPHPLEDKILIRLQTKPGVVAADVLMKGFEELECIFASIRQKFDDSYLSYSTSATD
;
A
#
# COMPACT_ATOMS: atom_id res chain seq x y z
N MET A 1 -17.39 -10.77 9.17
CA MET A 1 -18.14 -9.95 8.19
C MET A 1 -17.63 -8.50 8.23
N ASN A 2 -16.33 -8.31 8.00
CA ASN A 2 -15.70 -6.98 7.99
C ASN A 2 -15.32 -6.67 6.55
N ILE A 3 -16.27 -6.13 5.78
CA ILE A 3 -15.98 -5.53 4.48
C ILE A 3 -15.44 -4.15 4.78
N ILE A 4 -14.11 -3.99 4.85
CA ILE A 4 -13.49 -2.66 4.92
C ILE A 4 -13.58 -2.08 3.50
N SER A 5 -14.73 -1.49 3.21
CA SER A 5 -15.03 -0.86 1.92
C SER A 5 -14.23 0.43 1.81
N VAL A 6 -13.14 0.41 1.06
CA VAL A 6 -12.37 1.63 0.78
C VAL A 6 -12.97 2.32 -0.46
N LYS A 7 -13.88 3.25 -0.16
CA LYS A 7 -14.44 4.36 -0.96
C LYS A 7 -14.91 4.10 -2.41
N SER A 8 -16.24 4.16 -2.56
CA SER A 8 -16.91 4.62 -3.79
C SER A 8 -16.85 6.16 -3.88
N ARG A 9 -16.62 6.68 -5.11
CA ARG A 9 -16.71 8.07 -5.57
C ARG A 9 -17.09 9.11 -4.49
N ARG A 10 -16.12 9.91 -4.02
CA ARG A 10 -16.26 11.35 -3.77
C ARG A 10 -14.92 11.93 -3.27
N HIS A 11 -14.33 12.77 -4.12
CA HIS A 11 -13.23 13.72 -3.89
C HIS A 11 -11.85 13.18 -3.45
N GLY A 12 -10.84 13.64 -4.20
CA GLY A 12 -9.42 13.56 -3.83
C GLY A 12 -8.71 12.35 -4.44
N ASN A 13 -7.97 12.59 -5.53
CA ASN A 13 -6.99 11.69 -6.12
C ASN A 13 -6.09 11.08 -5.02
N ILE A 14 -6.16 9.78 -4.74
CA ILE A 14 -5.23 9.16 -3.78
C ILE A 14 -4.56 7.86 -4.22
N PHE A 15 -5.09 7.03 -5.13
CA PHE A 15 -4.25 6.01 -5.76
C PHE A 15 -4.70 5.74 -7.19
N ARG A 16 -3.83 6.15 -8.13
CA ARG A 16 -3.85 5.99 -9.59
C ARG A 16 -5.21 6.19 -10.28
N GLN A 17 -5.26 7.11 -11.23
CA GLN A 17 -6.46 7.40 -12.03
C GLN A 17 -7.04 6.15 -12.73
N ASP A 18 -6.30 5.06 -12.82
CA ASP A 18 -6.67 3.83 -13.54
C ASP A 18 -7.49 2.83 -12.70
N VAL A 19 -7.61 3.05 -11.38
CA VAL A 19 -8.35 2.16 -10.46
C VAL A 19 -9.71 2.75 -10.12
N GLU A 20 -10.78 1.99 -10.39
CA GLU A 20 -12.16 2.38 -10.04
C GLU A 20 -12.58 1.84 -8.67
N PHE A 21 -12.10 0.65 -8.30
CA PHE A 21 -12.38 0.03 -7.01
C PHE A 21 -11.23 -0.83 -6.55
N CYS A 22 -10.85 -0.71 -5.29
CA CYS A 22 -9.93 -1.64 -4.63
C CYS A 22 -10.45 -1.90 -3.22
N GLY A 23 -10.58 -3.16 -2.85
CA GLY A 23 -10.98 -3.57 -1.50
C GLY A 23 -10.43 -4.93 -1.14
N TYR A 24 -10.31 -5.20 0.16
CA TYR A 24 -9.91 -6.50 0.66
C TYR A 24 -10.95 -7.05 1.63
N ASN A 25 -11.06 -8.37 1.69
CA ASN A 25 -11.92 -9.08 2.61
C ASN A 25 -11.12 -10.17 3.32
N VAL A 26 -11.24 -10.21 4.64
CA VAL A 26 -10.78 -11.32 5.46
C VAL A 26 -12.03 -12.11 5.87
N PRO A 27 -12.27 -13.30 5.27
CA PRO A 27 -13.52 -14.04 5.46
C PRO A 27 -13.66 -14.52 6.90
N HIS A 28 -12.56 -14.97 7.51
CA HIS A 28 -12.52 -15.40 8.89
C HIS A 28 -11.10 -15.18 9.47
N PRO A 29 -10.95 -14.56 10.65
CA PRO A 29 -9.64 -14.22 11.23
C PRO A 29 -8.77 -15.43 11.63
N LEU A 30 -9.32 -16.65 11.60
CA LEU A 30 -8.57 -17.90 11.83
C LEU A 30 -8.02 -18.52 10.54
N GLU A 31 -8.47 -18.04 9.38
CA GLU A 31 -7.87 -18.42 8.11
C GLU A 31 -6.97 -17.28 7.63
N ASP A 32 -5.69 -17.57 7.43
CA ASP A 32 -4.72 -16.62 6.90
C ASP A 32 -4.90 -16.44 5.38
N LYS A 33 -6.07 -15.95 4.98
CA LYS A 33 -6.43 -15.67 3.59
C LYS A 33 -6.99 -14.26 3.46
N ILE A 34 -6.42 -13.50 2.54
CA ILE A 34 -6.87 -12.16 2.18
C ILE A 34 -7.38 -12.21 0.75
N LEU A 35 -8.66 -11.87 0.56
CA LEU A 35 -9.28 -11.78 -0.75
C LEU A 35 -9.22 -10.32 -1.21
N ILE A 36 -8.46 -10.03 -2.26
CA ILE A 36 -8.34 -8.69 -2.82
C ILE A 36 -9.20 -8.60 -4.07
N ARG A 37 -10.08 -7.59 -4.13
CA ARG A 37 -10.89 -7.27 -5.30
C ARG A 37 -10.43 -5.94 -5.89
N LEU A 38 -9.91 -6.01 -7.10
CA LEU A 38 -9.46 -4.86 -7.87
C LEU A 38 -10.32 -4.72 -9.13
N GLN A 39 -10.85 -3.52 -9.37
CA GLN A 39 -11.53 -3.14 -10.60
C GLN A 39 -10.82 -1.94 -11.20
N THR A 40 -10.28 -2.13 -12.39
CA THR A 40 -9.60 -1.09 -13.18
C THR A 40 -10.52 -0.56 -14.26
N LYS A 41 -10.18 0.62 -14.78
CA LYS A 41 -10.83 1.20 -15.95
C LYS A 41 -10.68 0.30 -17.18
N PRO A 42 -11.61 0.40 -18.14
CA PRO A 42 -11.50 -0.33 -19.40
C PRO A 42 -10.19 0.01 -20.11
N GLY A 43 -9.45 -1.02 -20.53
CA GLY A 43 -8.16 -0.89 -21.22
C GLY A 43 -6.92 -1.06 -20.35
N VAL A 44 -7.07 -1.17 -19.01
CA VAL A 44 -5.94 -1.39 -18.09
C VAL A 44 -6.05 -2.76 -17.43
N VAL A 45 -4.96 -3.54 -17.51
CA VAL A 45 -4.88 -4.87 -16.88
C VAL A 45 -4.73 -4.71 -15.37
N ALA A 46 -5.69 -5.24 -14.61
CA ALA A 46 -5.69 -5.16 -13.15
C ALA A 46 -4.43 -5.75 -12.50
N ALA A 47 -3.87 -6.83 -13.07
CA ALA A 47 -2.66 -7.47 -12.56
C ALA A 47 -1.43 -6.55 -12.63
N ASP A 48 -1.28 -5.78 -13.71
CA ASP A 48 -0.16 -4.84 -13.89
C ASP A 48 -0.21 -3.71 -12.87
N VAL A 49 -1.41 -3.18 -12.61
CA VAL A 49 -1.62 -2.13 -11.60
C VAL A 49 -1.34 -2.64 -10.19
N LEU A 50 -1.70 -3.90 -9.91
CA LEU A 50 -1.40 -4.53 -8.63
C LEU A 50 0.11 -4.69 -8.43
N MET A 51 0.82 -5.17 -9.45
CA MET A 51 2.27 -5.37 -9.40
C MET A 51 3.03 -4.06 -9.19
N LYS A 52 2.68 -3.02 -9.96
CA LYS A 52 3.20 -1.66 -9.74
C LYS A 52 2.86 -1.13 -8.35
N GLY A 53 1.70 -1.50 -7.79
CA GLY A 53 1.32 -1.15 -6.43
C GLY A 53 2.27 -1.74 -5.38
N PHE A 54 2.70 -2.99 -5.57
CA PHE A 54 3.68 -3.62 -4.68
C PHE A 54 5.08 -3.03 -4.82
N GLU A 55 5.52 -2.69 -6.04
CA GLU A 55 6.81 -2.01 -6.26
C GLU A 55 6.88 -0.65 -5.53
N GLU A 56 5.81 0.15 -5.60
CA GLU A 56 5.73 1.41 -4.86
C GLU A 56 5.76 1.17 -3.34
N LEU A 57 5.09 0.12 -2.87
CA LEU A 57 5.09 -0.23 -1.45
C LEU A 57 6.49 -0.62 -0.96
N GLU A 58 7.25 -1.40 -1.74
CA GLU A 58 8.64 -1.72 -1.44
C GLU A 58 9.51 -0.46 -1.36
N CYS A 59 9.34 0.47 -2.29
CA CYS A 59 10.07 1.74 -2.31
C CYS A 59 9.78 2.59 -1.05
N ILE A 60 8.52 2.60 -0.60
CA ILE A 60 8.13 3.30 0.64
C ILE A 60 8.84 2.67 1.84
N PHE A 61 8.86 1.34 1.96
CA PHE A 61 9.55 0.67 3.05
C PHE A 61 11.06 0.92 3.03
N ALA A 62 11.68 0.90 1.85
CA ALA A 62 13.09 1.25 1.69
C ALA A 62 13.38 2.70 2.16
N SER A 63 12.50 3.64 1.79
CA SER A 63 12.62 5.05 2.19
C SER A 63 12.49 5.25 3.70
N ILE A 64 11.57 4.52 4.35
CA ILE A 64 11.40 4.56 5.81
C ILE A 64 12.66 4.03 6.49
N ARG A 65 13.20 2.90 6.01
CA ARG A 65 14.42 2.30 6.54
C ARG A 65 15.62 3.23 6.43
N GLN A 66 15.81 3.84 5.26
CA GLN A 66 16.91 4.78 5.05
C GLN A 66 16.83 5.96 6.03
N LYS A 67 15.66 6.59 6.18
CA LYS A 67 15.47 7.69 7.13
C LYS A 67 15.71 7.30 8.58
N PHE A 68 15.36 6.07 8.93
CA PHE A 68 15.63 5.52 10.26
C PHE A 68 17.14 5.34 10.48
N ASP A 69 17.84 4.73 9.52
CA ASP A 69 19.28 4.50 9.60
C ASP A 69 20.05 5.84 9.64
N ASP A 70 19.65 6.83 8.85
CA ASP A 70 20.23 8.18 8.85
C ASP A 70 20.05 8.88 10.21
N SER A 71 18.83 8.79 10.77
CA SER A 71 18.53 9.36 12.10
C SER A 71 19.32 8.65 13.20
N TYR A 72 19.44 7.33 13.11
CA TYR A 72 20.19 6.53 14.08
C TYR A 72 21.69 6.87 14.05
N LEU A 73 22.29 7.00 12.87
CA LEU A 73 23.69 7.41 12.70
C LEU A 73 23.95 8.81 13.27
N SER A 74 23.02 9.74 13.04
CA SER A 74 23.13 11.10 13.59
C SER A 74 23.13 11.07 15.13
N TYR A 75 22.31 10.21 15.73
CA TYR A 75 22.23 10.04 17.18
C TYR A 75 23.47 9.37 17.78
N SER A 76 23.95 8.28 17.16
CA SER A 76 25.14 7.57 17.65
C SER A 76 26.39 8.45 17.62
N THR A 77 26.53 9.30 16.61
CA THR A 77 27.67 10.22 16.49
C THR A 77 27.66 11.26 17.61
N SER A 78 26.49 11.80 17.97
CA SER A 78 26.34 12.76 19.07
C SER A 78 26.53 12.19 20.48
N ALA A 79 26.62 10.87 20.64
CA ALA A 79 26.87 10.21 21.93
C ALA A 79 28.36 9.91 22.18
N THR A 80 29.24 10.24 21.23
CA THR A 80 30.69 9.96 21.30
C THR A 80 31.55 11.18 21.64
N ASP A 81 30.94 12.30 22.04
CA ASP A 81 31.60 13.46 22.65
C ASP A 81 31.33 13.53 24.17
#